data_AF-I5C1Y5-F1
#
_entry.id   AF-I5C1Y5-F1
#
_cell.length_a   1.000
_cell.length_b   1.000
_cell.length_c   1.000
_cell.angle_alpha   90.00
_cell.angle_beta   90.00
_cell.angle_gamma   90.00
#
_symmetry.space_group_name_H-M   'P 1'
#
loop_
_entity.id
_entity.type
_entity.pdbx_description
1 polymer ?
#
loop_
_entity_poly.entity_id
_entity_poly.type
_entity_poly.pdbx_seq_one_letter_code
_entity_poly.pdbx_strand_id
1 'polypeptide(L)'
;MNQANADIVKETASFHHLYEKAIQKHWEKAWAEGKLVPLFRDAWTGKRLLPDDAFCFMHIFSERELREAFQHELHQETILQMLHAHENLIPTTKAIFESKGSMNPKLWLANDAHVKRFHIDTELAIASIQTAETHITTMYMEFRGQVQ
;
A
#
# COMPACT_ATOMS: atom_id res chain seq x y z
N MET A 1 4.85 -7.74 -25.80
CA MET A 1 5.41 -7.51 -24.45
C MET A 1 6.91 -7.28 -24.63
N ASN A 2 7.43 -6.10 -24.30
CA ASN A 2 8.86 -5.83 -24.46
C ASN A 2 9.61 -6.27 -23.20
N GLN A 3 10.87 -6.70 -23.34
CA GLN A 3 11.66 -7.33 -22.27
C GLN A 3 11.71 -6.46 -20.99
N ALA A 4 11.85 -5.14 -21.14
CA ALA A 4 11.84 -4.18 -20.03
C ALA A 4 10.55 -4.21 -19.19
N ASN A 5 9.39 -4.44 -19.81
CA ASN A 5 8.11 -4.49 -19.10
C ASN A 5 7.94 -5.80 -18.33
N ALA A 6 8.49 -6.90 -18.85
CA ALA A 6 8.52 -8.19 -18.17
C ALA A 6 9.44 -8.15 -16.93
N ASP A 7 10.55 -7.42 -17.04
CA ASP A 7 11.53 -7.28 -15.97
C ASP A 7 11.00 -6.39 -14.83
N ILE A 8 10.26 -5.31 -15.12
CA ILE A 8 9.61 -4.47 -14.10
C ILE A 8 8.53 -5.24 -13.32
N VAL A 9 7.65 -5.97 -14.00
CA VAL A 9 6.61 -6.79 -13.32
C VAL A 9 7.25 -7.88 -12.46
N LYS A 10 8.35 -8.49 -12.92
CA LYS A 10 9.16 -9.41 -12.11
C LYS A 10 9.81 -8.71 -10.92
N GLU A 11 10.39 -7.52 -11.08
CA GLU A 11 10.98 -6.73 -10.00
C GLU A 11 9.95 -6.36 -8.95
N THR A 12 8.71 -6.09 -9.37
CA THR A 12 7.65 -5.63 -8.47
C THR A 12 6.98 -6.79 -7.71
N ALA A 13 6.77 -7.95 -8.35
CA ALA A 13 6.41 -9.18 -7.63
C ALA A 13 7.56 -9.66 -6.72
N SER A 14 8.81 -9.44 -7.14
CA SER A 14 9.99 -9.62 -6.31
C SER A 14 10.00 -8.61 -5.15
N PHE A 15 9.46 -7.40 -5.30
CA PHE A 15 9.41 -6.40 -4.24
C PHE A 15 8.53 -6.85 -3.07
N HIS A 16 7.33 -7.41 -3.30
CA HIS A 16 6.51 -7.98 -2.22
C HIS A 16 7.25 -9.10 -1.46
N HIS A 17 7.85 -10.04 -2.21
CA HIS A 17 8.65 -11.14 -1.66
C HIS A 17 9.94 -10.66 -0.96
N LEU A 18 10.58 -9.62 -1.46
CA LEU A 18 11.78 -9.00 -0.87
C LEU A 18 11.42 -8.21 0.39
N TYR A 19 10.24 -7.58 0.43
CA TYR A 19 9.73 -6.87 1.59
C TYR A 19 9.36 -7.88 2.70
N GLU A 20 8.64 -8.95 2.36
CA GLU A 20 8.36 -10.07 3.26
C GLU A 20 9.65 -10.71 3.80
N LYS A 21 10.66 -10.93 2.95
CA LYS A 21 11.98 -11.44 3.37
C LYS A 21 12.77 -10.47 4.23
N ALA A 22 12.75 -9.18 3.92
CA ALA A 22 13.46 -8.15 4.69
C ALA A 22 12.86 -8.02 6.09
N ILE A 23 11.53 -8.09 6.18
CA ILE A 23 10.80 -8.23 7.44
C ILE A 23 11.30 -9.49 8.14
N GLN A 24 11.19 -10.67 7.53
CA GLN A 24 11.58 -11.93 8.17
C GLN A 24 13.04 -11.96 8.69
N LYS A 25 13.98 -11.33 7.98
CA LYS A 25 15.37 -11.20 8.43
C LYS A 25 15.54 -10.22 9.61
N HIS A 26 14.80 -9.11 9.62
CA HIS A 26 14.78 -8.18 10.76
C HIS A 26 14.27 -8.88 12.04
N TRP A 27 13.28 -9.76 11.87
CA TRP A 27 12.69 -10.57 12.92
C TRP A 27 13.64 -11.60 13.53
N GLU A 28 14.33 -12.39 12.72
CA GLU A 28 15.30 -13.39 13.20
C GLU A 28 16.33 -12.73 14.13
N LYS A 29 16.75 -11.51 13.79
CA LYS A 29 17.67 -10.72 14.59
C LYS A 29 17.04 -10.20 15.89
N ALA A 30 15.87 -9.57 15.83
CA ALA A 30 15.21 -9.02 17.02
C ALA A 30 14.81 -10.11 18.04
N TRP A 31 14.37 -11.27 17.54
CA TRP A 31 14.04 -12.45 18.34
C TRP A 31 15.29 -13.04 19.02
N ALA A 32 16.40 -13.17 18.29
CA ALA A 32 17.67 -13.61 18.86
C ALA A 32 18.20 -12.67 19.96
N GLU A 33 17.83 -11.38 19.91
CA GLU A 33 18.18 -10.37 20.91
C GLU A 33 17.16 -10.26 22.07
N GLY A 34 16.07 -11.04 22.05
CA GLY A 34 15.03 -11.00 23.09
C GLY A 34 14.26 -9.68 23.16
N LYS A 35 14.21 -8.90 22.07
CA LYS A 35 13.56 -7.58 22.02
C LYS A 35 12.24 -7.65 21.26
N LEU A 36 11.17 -7.17 21.90
CA LEU A 36 9.93 -6.82 21.21
C LEU A 36 10.07 -5.43 20.61
N VAL A 37 10.46 -5.37 19.33
CA VAL A 37 10.57 -4.12 18.56
C VAL A 37 9.35 -4.03 17.65
N PRO A 38 8.61 -2.90 17.66
CA PRO A 38 7.51 -2.71 16.72
C PRO A 38 8.05 -2.71 15.28
N LEU A 39 7.38 -3.45 14.42
CA LEU A 39 7.80 -3.66 13.02
C LEU A 39 7.41 -2.48 12.16
N PHE A 40 6.21 -1.97 12.41
CA PHE A 40 5.57 -0.94 11.63
C PHE A 40 4.79 0.00 12.52
N ARG A 41 4.49 1.16 11.96
CA ARG A 41 3.43 2.03 12.46
C ARG A 41 2.24 1.84 11.53
N ASP A 42 1.11 1.42 12.08
CA ASP A 42 -0.14 1.30 11.36
C ASP A 42 -0.49 2.66 10.73
N ALA A 43 -0.67 2.67 9.42
CA ALA A 43 -0.80 3.90 8.65
C ALA A 43 -2.16 4.61 8.84
N TRP A 44 -3.14 3.97 9.50
CA TRP A 44 -4.45 4.57 9.75
C TRP A 44 -4.65 4.97 11.20
N THR A 45 -4.06 4.25 12.14
CA THR A 45 -4.27 4.46 13.58
C THR A 45 -3.05 5.02 14.28
N GLY A 46 -1.88 4.99 13.63
CA GLY A 46 -0.61 5.37 14.22
C GLY A 46 -0.10 4.40 15.28
N LYS A 47 -0.80 3.28 15.53
CA LYS A 47 -0.41 2.25 16.48
C LYS A 47 0.87 1.56 16.04
N ARG A 48 1.68 1.17 17.00
CA ARG A 48 2.84 0.32 16.76
C ARG A 48 2.35 -1.10 16.54
N LEU A 49 2.66 -1.66 15.37
CA LEU A 49 2.36 -3.04 15.03
C LEU A 49 3.49 -3.93 15.54
N LEU A 50 3.15 -4.81 16.46
CA LEU A 50 4.06 -5.76 17.07
C LEU A 50 4.12 -7.06 16.25
N PRO A 51 5.17 -7.87 16.46
CA PRO A 51 5.27 -9.23 15.96
C PRO A 51 3.98 -10.07 16.00
N ASP A 52 3.31 -10.08 17.13
CA ASP A 52 2.13 -10.89 17.39
C ASP A 52 0.82 -10.27 16.88
N ASP A 53 0.85 -9.03 16.41
CA ASP A 53 -0.31 -8.38 15.83
C ASP A 53 -0.68 -9.00 14.48
N ALA A 54 -1.97 -9.21 14.25
CA ALA A 54 -2.48 -9.56 12.94
C ALA A 54 -2.48 -8.31 12.03
N PHE A 55 -1.41 -8.12 11.27
CA PHE A 55 -1.28 -7.04 10.28
C PHE A 55 -1.04 -7.57 8.86
N CYS A 56 -1.23 -6.70 7.88
CA CYS A 56 -0.99 -6.96 6.47
C CYS A 56 -0.59 -5.67 5.75
N PHE A 57 -0.08 -5.82 4.53
CA PHE A 57 0.13 -4.70 3.62
C PHE A 57 -1.11 -4.48 2.77
N MET A 58 -1.62 -3.27 2.79
CA MET A 58 -2.81 -2.85 2.06
C MET A 58 -2.43 -1.88 0.95
N HIS A 59 -3.04 -2.03 -0.22
CA HIS A 59 -3.06 -0.96 -1.20
C HIS A 59 -4.09 0.11 -0.82
N ILE A 60 -3.66 1.38 -0.68
CA ILE A 60 -4.56 2.51 -0.37
C ILE A 60 -5.63 2.63 -1.46
N PHE A 61 -5.20 2.73 -2.71
CA PHE A 61 -6.03 2.62 -3.91
C PHE A 61 -5.92 1.21 -4.46
N SER A 62 -7.07 0.56 -4.62
CA SER A 62 -7.11 -0.82 -5.10
C SER A 62 -6.79 -0.92 -6.59
N GLU A 63 -6.39 -2.11 -7.03
CA GLU A 63 -6.18 -2.40 -8.46
C GLU A 63 -7.42 -2.04 -9.30
N ARG A 64 -8.61 -2.34 -8.77
CA ARG A 64 -9.88 -2.00 -9.44
C ARG A 64 -10.00 -0.50 -9.65
N GLU A 65 -9.75 0.31 -8.63
CA GLU A 65 -9.84 1.78 -8.74
C GLU A 65 -8.84 2.34 -9.74
N LEU A 66 -7.60 1.85 -9.73
CA LEU A 66 -6.58 2.30 -10.68
C LEU A 66 -6.91 1.88 -12.11
N ARG A 67 -7.45 0.67 -12.32
CA ARG A 67 -7.91 0.23 -13.64
C ARG A 67 -9.08 1.05 -14.13
N GLU A 68 -10.11 1.26 -13.31
CA GLU A 68 -11.26 2.09 -13.66
C GLU A 68 -10.83 3.51 -14.04
N ALA A 69 -9.83 4.07 -13.34
CA ALA A 69 -9.33 5.42 -13.61
C ALA A 69 -8.46 5.51 -14.88
N PHE A 70 -7.60 4.53 -15.15
CA PHE A 70 -6.50 4.70 -16.11
C PHE A 70 -6.43 3.69 -17.26
N GLN A 71 -7.22 2.61 -17.27
CA GLN A 71 -7.12 1.54 -18.29
C GLN A 71 -7.41 2.00 -19.72
N HIS A 72 -8.08 3.14 -19.90
CA HIS A 72 -8.37 3.70 -21.22
C HIS A 72 -7.19 4.48 -21.80
N GLU A 73 -6.20 4.83 -20.97
CA GLU A 73 -5.09 5.71 -21.33
C GLU A 73 -3.73 5.05 -21.14
N LEU A 74 -3.63 4.10 -20.21
CA LEU A 74 -2.39 3.44 -19.83
C LEU A 74 -2.46 1.93 -20.04
N HIS A 75 -1.31 1.34 -20.37
CA HIS A 75 -1.16 -0.10 -20.43
C HIS A 75 -1.26 -0.74 -19.04
N GLN A 76 -1.67 -2.01 -19.01
CA GLN A 76 -1.84 -2.76 -17.77
C GLN A 76 -0.56 -2.80 -16.93
N GLU A 77 0.61 -2.91 -17.56
CA GLU A 77 1.90 -2.96 -16.88
C GLU A 77 2.20 -1.65 -16.14
N THR A 78 1.81 -0.52 -16.71
CA THR A 78 1.94 0.79 -16.09
C THR A 78 1.01 0.94 -14.88
N ILE A 79 -0.22 0.44 -14.98
CA ILE A 79 -1.17 0.44 -13.87
C ILE A 79 -0.68 -0.45 -12.72
N LEU A 80 -0.05 -1.59 -13.03
CA LEU A 80 0.57 -2.44 -12.02
C LEU A 80 1.75 -1.77 -11.31
N GLN A 81 2.54 -0.95 -12.02
CA GLN A 81 3.60 -0.16 -11.40
C GLN A 81 3.02 0.85 -10.40
N MET A 82 1.94 1.56 -10.76
CA MET A 82 1.25 2.47 -9.83
C MET A 82 0.67 1.74 -8.63
N LEU A 83 0.06 0.58 -8.84
CA LEU A 83 -0.53 -0.23 -7.78
C LEU A 83 0.49 -0.57 -6.69
N HIS A 84 1.68 -0.98 -7.12
CA HIS A 84 2.75 -1.42 -6.24
C HIS A 84 3.74 -0.33 -5.84
N ALA A 85 3.45 0.94 -6.13
CA ALA A 85 4.20 2.07 -5.61
C ALA A 85 4.23 2.00 -4.07
N HIS A 86 5.38 2.29 -3.46
CA HIS A 86 5.55 2.20 -2.02
C HIS A 86 4.56 3.10 -1.28
N GLU A 87 4.28 4.28 -1.83
CA GLU A 87 3.30 5.25 -1.33
C GLU A 87 1.87 4.70 -1.34
N ASN A 88 1.56 3.78 -2.25
CA ASN A 88 0.25 3.11 -2.30
C ASN A 88 0.19 1.86 -1.42
N LEU A 89 1.31 1.37 -0.88
CA LEU A 89 1.38 0.14 -0.08
C LEU A 89 1.70 0.46 1.39
N ILE A 90 0.75 0.19 2.28
CA ILE A 90 0.86 0.57 3.70
C ILE A 90 0.65 -0.60 4.66
N PRO A 91 1.38 -0.64 5.79
CA PRO A 91 1.09 -1.58 6.86
C PRO A 91 -0.16 -1.15 7.63
N THR A 92 -1.07 -2.10 7.88
CA THR A 92 -2.30 -1.87 8.65
C THR A 92 -2.72 -3.15 9.35
N THR A 93 -3.52 -3.04 10.41
CA THR A 93 -4.18 -4.21 11.00
C THR A 93 -5.06 -4.95 9.98
N LYS A 94 -5.13 -6.27 10.11
CA LYS A 94 -5.95 -7.14 9.26
C LYS A 94 -7.43 -6.76 9.28
N ALA A 95 -7.93 -6.33 10.44
CA ALA A 95 -9.31 -5.89 10.59
C ALA A 95 -9.65 -4.64 9.74
N ILE A 96 -8.73 -3.68 9.65
CA ILE A 96 -8.90 -2.50 8.79
C ILE A 96 -8.83 -2.91 7.32
N PHE A 97 -7.86 -3.76 6.95
CA PHE A 97 -7.72 -4.26 5.58
C PHE A 97 -8.98 -4.98 5.08
N GLU A 98 -9.52 -5.90 5.88
CA GLU A 98 -10.75 -6.62 5.54
C GLU A 98 -11.96 -5.70 5.45
N SER A 99 -12.05 -4.71 6.34
CA SER A 99 -13.13 -3.72 6.35
C SER A 99 -13.09 -2.78 5.14
N LYS A 100 -11.90 -2.34 4.73
CA LYS A 100 -11.70 -1.45 3.58
C LYS A 100 -11.94 -2.18 2.27
N GLY A 101 -11.36 -3.37 2.13
CA GLY A 101 -11.43 -4.16 0.90
C GLY A 101 -11.02 -3.34 -0.33
N SER A 102 -11.87 -3.27 -1.35
CA SER A 102 -11.68 -2.48 -2.57
C SER A 102 -12.48 -1.17 -2.58
N MET A 103 -12.98 -0.72 -1.42
CA MET A 103 -13.67 0.55 -1.30
C MET A 103 -12.68 1.70 -1.50
N ASN A 104 -13.18 2.81 -2.06
CA ASN A 104 -12.40 4.02 -2.16
C ASN A 104 -11.98 4.52 -0.77
N PRO A 105 -10.70 4.82 -0.54
CA PRO A 105 -10.20 5.11 0.80
C PRO A 105 -10.82 6.39 1.40
N LYS A 106 -11.15 7.40 0.58
CA LYS A 106 -11.82 8.62 1.03
C LYS A 106 -13.26 8.33 1.46
N LEU A 107 -13.99 7.52 0.69
CA LEU A 107 -15.35 7.10 1.04
C LEU A 107 -15.38 6.20 2.28
N TRP A 108 -14.43 5.27 2.38
CA TRP A 108 -14.32 4.38 3.54
C TRP A 108 -14.04 5.17 4.82
N LEU A 109 -13.17 6.18 4.74
CA LEU A 109 -12.80 7.05 5.85
C LEU A 109 -13.93 8.03 6.24
N ALA A 110 -14.76 8.45 5.28
CA ALA A 110 -15.91 9.33 5.53
C ALA A 110 -17.01 8.67 6.37
N ASN A 111 -16.94 7.35 6.59
CA ASN A 111 -17.87 6.64 7.46
C ASN A 111 -17.40 6.71 8.92
N ASP A 112 -18.05 7.57 9.71
CA ASP A 112 -17.79 7.75 11.15
C ASP A 112 -17.82 6.45 11.96
N ALA A 113 -18.62 5.45 11.54
CA ALA A 113 -18.67 4.16 12.21
C ALA A 113 -17.33 3.41 12.08
N HIS A 114 -16.65 3.51 10.93
CA HIS A 114 -15.33 2.93 10.74
C HIS A 114 -14.28 3.67 11.57
N VAL A 115 -14.29 5.01 11.55
CA VAL A 115 -13.37 5.86 12.32
C VAL A 115 -13.42 5.49 13.80
N LYS A 116 -14.64 5.40 14.36
CA LYS A 116 -14.85 5.03 15.77
C LYS A 116 -14.47 3.58 16.05
N ARG A 117 -14.90 2.63 15.21
CA ARG A 117 -14.68 1.19 15.43
C ARG A 117 -13.19 0.83 15.44
N PHE A 118 -12.41 1.41 14.54
CA PHE A 118 -11.01 1.05 14.36
C PHE A 118 -10.04 2.03 15.05
N HIS A 119 -10.56 3.08 15.70
CA HIS A 119 -9.77 4.14 16.32
C HIS A 119 -8.82 4.80 15.33
N ILE A 120 -9.36 5.20 14.17
CA ILE A 120 -8.59 5.81 13.10
C ILE A 120 -8.12 7.20 13.54
N ASP A 121 -6.84 7.47 13.32
CA ASP A 121 -6.27 8.80 13.35
C ASP A 121 -6.57 9.45 11.98
N THR A 122 -7.61 10.27 11.93
CA THR A 122 -8.11 10.84 10.68
C THR A 122 -7.07 11.71 9.98
N GLU A 123 -6.25 12.45 10.72
CA GLU A 123 -5.20 13.30 10.13
C GLU A 123 -4.13 12.44 9.47
N LEU A 124 -3.68 11.39 10.16
CA LEU A 124 -2.71 10.44 9.63
C LEU A 124 -3.26 9.72 8.39
N ALA A 125 -4.48 9.21 8.45
CA ALA A 125 -5.12 8.50 7.34
C ALA A 125 -5.29 9.41 6.11
N ILE A 126 -5.71 10.66 6.29
CA ILE A 126 -5.82 11.63 5.20
C ILE A 126 -4.45 11.89 4.58
N ALA A 127 -3.41 12.09 5.39
CA ALA A 127 -2.06 12.33 4.90
C ALA A 127 -1.53 11.13 4.07
N SER A 128 -1.78 9.89 4.53
CA SER A 128 -1.44 8.69 3.77
C SER A 128 -2.17 8.62 2.42
N ILE A 129 -3.47 8.93 2.39
CA ILE A 129 -4.26 8.96 1.15
C ILE A 129 -3.73 10.02 0.18
N GLN A 130 -3.47 11.24 0.67
CA GLN A 130 -2.95 12.33 -0.15
C GLN A 130 -1.56 12.02 -0.72
N THR A 131 -0.72 11.33 0.06
CA THR A 131 0.63 10.91 -0.37
C THR A 131 0.53 9.94 -1.54
N ALA A 132 -0.30 8.90 -1.41
CA ALA A 132 -0.55 7.94 -2.49
C ALA A 132 -1.15 8.61 -3.74
N GLU A 133 -2.17 9.45 -3.56
CA GLU A 133 -2.85 10.15 -4.66
C GLU A 133 -1.88 11.06 -5.44
N THR A 134 -1.05 11.81 -4.72
CA THR A 134 -0.03 12.68 -5.33
C THR A 134 0.97 11.87 -6.12
N HIS A 135 1.48 10.77 -5.56
CA HIS A 135 2.47 9.93 -6.22
C HIS A 135 1.89 9.26 -7.48
N ILE A 136 0.70 8.66 -7.37
CA ILE A 136 0.00 8.05 -8.51
C ILE A 136 -0.24 9.07 -9.62
N THR A 137 -0.63 10.30 -9.28
CA THR A 137 -0.84 11.36 -10.25
C THR A 137 0.46 11.75 -10.96
N THR A 138 1.57 11.87 -10.23
CA THR A 138 2.89 12.13 -10.82
C THR A 138 3.30 11.02 -11.78
N MET A 139 3.19 9.76 -11.36
CA MET A 139 3.46 8.60 -12.22
C MET A 139 2.60 8.64 -13.48
N TYR A 140 1.30 8.94 -13.35
CA TYR A 140 0.40 9.05 -14.49
C TYR A 140 0.87 10.10 -15.51
N MET A 141 1.28 11.28 -15.04
CA MET A 141 1.79 12.33 -15.92
C MET A 141 3.09 11.93 -16.62
N GLU A 142 3.99 11.26 -15.91
CA GLU A 142 5.24 10.74 -16.47
C GLU A 142 4.99 9.71 -17.56
N PHE A 143 4.12 8.73 -17.31
CA PHE A 143 3.81 7.70 -18.29
C PHE A 143 3.05 8.24 -19.51
N ARG A 144 2.11 9.17 -19.30
CA ARG A 144 1.42 9.86 -20.40
C ARG A 144 2.38 10.63 -21.29
N GLY A 145 3.38 11.30 -20.70
CA GLY A 145 4.41 12.02 -21.44
C GLY A 145 5.34 11.11 -22.25
N GLN A 146 5.47 9.84 -21.89
CA GLN A 146 6.26 8.83 -22.62
C GLN A 146 5.50 8.15 -23.76
N VAL A 147 4.18 8.34 -23.84
CA VAL A 147 3.29 7.73 -24.86
C VAL A 147 3.06 8.68 -26.05
N GLN A 148 3.63 9.90 -26.03
CA GLN A 148 3.68 10.84 -27.17
C GLN A 148 4.99 10.69 -27.96
#